data_AF-A0A814QRQ2-F1
#
_entry.id   AF-A0A814QRQ2-F1
#
_cell.length_a   1.000
_cell.length_b   1.000
_cell.length_c   1.000
_cell.angle_alpha   90.00
_cell.angle_beta   90.00
_cell.angle_gamma   90.00
#
_symmetry.space_group_name_H-M   'P 1'
#
loop_
_entity.id
_entity.type
_entity.pdbx_description
1 polymer ?
#
loop_
_entity_poly.entity_id
_entity_poly.type
_entity_poly.pdbx_seq_one_letter_code
_entity_poly.pdbx_strand_id
1 'polypeptide(L)'
;MSNSSLQSLMKQIDSVAKANDEIIKQIDIAKNSNNRLDILQYVISQQQDYTKLILTVQEVKRQKYVKQVIDQWHQPIELIAIQDIFNDRLNYRCIHFNDLAQLNKAMFIVVQKYKLFGDTDESKQEVEKFLFNFQSIHDNGLKQIQKQLDAPKSDLEDLKKKIDDINYQIENMANSTQNITFQLKQV
;
A
#
# COMPACT_ATOMS: atom_id res chain seq x y z
N MET A 1 4.64 31.25 -3.18
CA MET A 1 5.00 30.01 -3.91
C MET A 1 6.49 30.07 -4.15
N SER A 2 7.24 29.05 -3.73
CA SER A 2 8.69 28.98 -3.97
C SER A 2 8.89 28.70 -5.46
N ASN A 3 9.36 29.68 -6.24
CA ASN A 3 9.79 29.48 -7.63
C ASN A 3 11.06 28.62 -7.61
N SER A 4 10.88 27.30 -7.50
CA SER A 4 12.00 26.35 -7.62
C SER A 4 12.48 26.37 -9.07
N SER A 5 13.77 26.61 -9.27
CA SER A 5 14.36 26.51 -10.62
C SER A 5 14.25 25.09 -11.14
N LEU A 6 14.21 24.91 -12.45
CA LEU A 6 14.25 23.60 -13.11
C LEU A 6 15.43 22.77 -12.59
N GLN A 7 16.59 23.40 -12.40
CA GLN A 7 17.77 22.72 -11.87
C GLN A 7 17.56 22.20 -10.43
N SER A 8 16.82 22.93 -9.59
CA SER A 8 16.47 22.49 -8.25
C SER A 8 15.54 21.27 -8.30
N LEU A 9 14.52 21.31 -9.15
CA LEU A 9 13.58 20.19 -9.35
C LEU A 9 14.31 18.95 -9.86
N MET A 10 15.19 19.10 -10.86
CA MET A 10 15.99 18.01 -11.40
C MET A 10 16.87 17.36 -10.32
N LYS A 11 17.49 18.15 -9.43
CA LYS A 11 18.27 17.61 -8.31
C LYS A 11 17.41 16.82 -7.32
N GLN A 12 16.19 17.29 -7.03
CA GLN A 12 15.26 16.57 -6.18
C GLN A 12 14.84 15.25 -6.83
N ILE A 13 14.55 15.25 -8.13
CA ILE A 13 14.22 14.06 -8.89
C ILE A 13 15.39 13.08 -8.90
N ASP A 14 16.62 13.52 -9.17
CA ASP A 14 17.81 12.65 -9.13
C ASP A 14 17.97 11.98 -7.76
N SER A 15 17.72 12.72 -6.67
CA SER A 15 17.76 12.20 -5.30
C SER A 15 16.69 11.13 -5.05
N VAL A 16 15.42 11.42 -5.38
CA VAL A 16 14.30 10.50 -5.15
C VAL A 16 14.39 9.28 -6.06
N ALA A 17 14.74 9.46 -7.34
CA ALA A 17 14.91 8.36 -8.30
C ALA A 17 16.02 7.40 -7.86
N LYS A 18 17.13 7.93 -7.33
CA LYS A 18 18.21 7.11 -6.78
C LYS A 18 17.77 6.34 -5.52
N ALA A 19 17.06 7.00 -4.61
CA ALA A 19 16.50 6.35 -3.43
C ALA A 19 15.52 5.23 -3.81
N ASN A 20 14.67 5.47 -4.82
CA ASN A 20 13.78 4.46 -5.37
C ASN A 20 14.56 3.26 -5.93
N ASP A 21 15.59 3.51 -6.73
CA ASP A 21 16.43 2.45 -7.30
C ASP A 21 17.14 1.62 -6.23
N GLU A 22 17.57 2.23 -5.13
CA GLU A 22 18.16 1.52 -3.98
C GLU A 22 17.12 0.59 -3.32
N ILE A 23 15.90 1.08 -3.08
CA ILE A 23 14.82 0.25 -2.50
C ILE A 23 14.41 -0.86 -3.47
N ILE A 24 14.26 -0.56 -4.77
CA ILE A 24 13.93 -1.56 -5.80
C ILE A 24 14.97 -2.68 -5.79
N LYS A 25 16.27 -2.35 -5.74
CA LYS A 25 17.34 -3.35 -5.67
C LYS A 25 17.24 -4.22 -4.42
N GLN A 26 16.96 -3.63 -3.25
CA GLN A 26 16.79 -4.39 -2.01
C GLN A 26 15.60 -5.35 -2.10
N ILE A 27 14.46 -4.88 -2.63
CA ILE A 27 13.26 -5.70 -2.84
C ILE A 27 13.55 -6.81 -3.86
N ASP A 28 14.25 -6.54 -4.95
CA ASP A 28 14.65 -7.55 -5.94
C ASP A 28 15.57 -8.62 -5.35
N ILE A 29 16.56 -8.24 -4.54
CA ILE A 29 17.42 -9.18 -3.83
C ILE A 29 16.58 -10.06 -2.90
N ALA A 30 15.68 -9.45 -2.12
CA ALA A 30 14.80 -10.17 -1.22
C ALA A 30 13.85 -11.11 -1.98
N LYS A 31 13.27 -10.66 -3.10
CA LYS A 31 12.39 -11.44 -3.99
C LYS A 31 13.06 -12.68 -4.54
N ASN A 32 14.32 -12.54 -4.94
CA ASN A 32 15.10 -13.62 -5.54
C ASN A 32 15.81 -14.50 -4.50
N SER A 33 15.72 -14.14 -3.21
CA SER A 33 16.17 -14.99 -2.12
C SER A 33 15.17 -16.13 -1.86
N ASN A 34 15.66 -17.26 -1.34
CA ASN A 34 14.80 -18.34 -0.82
C ASN A 34 14.30 -18.05 0.61
N ASN A 35 14.33 -16.79 1.04
CA ASN A 35 13.96 -16.40 2.40
C ASN A 35 12.46 -16.50 2.60
N ARG A 36 12.09 -16.81 3.84
CA ARG A 36 10.70 -16.85 4.31
C ARG A 36 10.50 -15.74 5.33
N LEU A 37 9.34 -15.09 5.23
CA LEU A 37 8.88 -14.11 6.19
C LEU A 37 7.79 -14.73 7.04
N ASP A 38 7.86 -14.42 8.32
CA ASP A 38 6.75 -14.61 9.22
C ASP A 38 5.65 -13.61 8.85
N ILE A 39 4.44 -14.10 8.66
CA ILE A 39 3.23 -13.32 8.45
C ILE A 39 2.25 -13.64 9.56
N LEU A 40 1.50 -12.63 9.99
CA LEU A 40 0.43 -12.80 10.96
C LEU A 40 -0.88 -12.96 10.21
N GLN A 41 -1.65 -13.99 10.59
CA GLN A 41 -3.01 -14.20 10.13
C GLN A 41 -3.93 -14.23 11.33
N TYR A 42 -5.05 -13.52 11.26
CA TYR A 42 -6.03 -13.51 12.33
C TYR A 42 -7.17 -14.46 11.96
N VAL A 43 -7.43 -15.43 12.83
CA VAL A 43 -8.51 -16.40 12.66
C VAL A 43 -9.61 -16.03 13.65
N ILE A 44 -10.80 -15.73 13.12
CA ILE A 44 -11.99 -15.51 13.93
C ILE A 44 -12.73 -16.85 14.04
N SER A 45 -12.96 -17.29 15.28
CA SER A 45 -13.64 -18.54 15.59
C SER A 45 -14.90 -18.25 16.38
N GLN A 46 -15.96 -18.96 16.06
CA GLN A 46 -17.20 -18.96 16.82
C GLN A 46 -17.14 -20.04 17.90
N GLN A 47 -17.45 -19.65 19.13
CA GLN A 47 -17.75 -20.56 20.22
C GLN A 47 -19.21 -20.38 20.61
N GLN A 48 -19.96 -21.49 20.65
CA GLN A 48 -21.35 -21.49 21.08
C GLN A 48 -21.43 -22.07 22.49
N ASP A 49 -22.01 -21.31 23.41
CA ASP A 49 -22.23 -21.76 24.79
C ASP A 49 -23.73 -21.72 25.10
N TYR A 50 -24.38 -22.89 25.06
CA TYR A 50 -25.82 -23.18 25.22
C TYR A 50 -26.80 -22.28 24.43
N THR A 51 -26.83 -20.97 24.69
CA THR A 51 -27.69 -19.97 24.05
C THR A 51 -26.93 -18.73 23.55
N LYS A 52 -25.63 -18.61 23.84
CA LYS A 52 -24.82 -17.43 23.50
C LYS A 52 -23.81 -17.76 22.40
N LEU A 53 -23.77 -16.89 21.38
CA LEU A 53 -22.74 -16.87 20.36
C LEU A 53 -21.61 -15.94 20.83
N ILE A 54 -20.39 -16.45 20.90
CA ILE A 54 -19.19 -15.66 21.21
C ILE A 54 -18.19 -15.82 20.07
N LEU A 55 -17.81 -14.70 19.48
CA LEU A 55 -16.71 -14.62 18.54
C LEU A 55 -15.41 -14.44 19.32
N THR A 56 -14.37 -15.14 18.88
CA THR A 56 -13.01 -15.02 19.41
C THR A 56 -12.06 -14.78 18.25
N VAL A 57 -10.98 -14.06 18.50
CA VAL A 57 -9.92 -13.84 17.51
C VAL A 57 -8.59 -14.37 18.04
N GLN A 58 -7.87 -15.09 17.19
CA GLN A 58 -6.55 -15.61 17.49
C GLN A 58 -5.57 -15.18 16.42
N GLU A 59 -4.35 -14.85 16.83
CA GLU A 59 -3.25 -14.62 15.92
C GLU A 59 -2.52 -15.94 15.63
N VAL A 60 -2.36 -16.23 14.35
CA VAL A 60 -1.65 -17.39 13.85
C VAL A 60 -0.48 -16.91 13.03
N LYS A 61 0.73 -17.26 13.48
CA LYS A 61 1.96 -17.00 12.76
C LYS A 61 2.16 -18.03 11.67
N ARG A 62 2.34 -17.60 10.42
CA ARG A 62 2.65 -18.47 9.27
C ARG A 62 3.88 -17.99 8.54
N GLN A 63 4.46 -18.84 7.71
CA GLN A 63 5.61 -18.47 6.88
C GLN A 63 5.26 -18.46 5.40
N LYS A 64 5.51 -17.32 4.73
CA LYS A 64 5.44 -17.19 3.27
C LYS A 64 6.80 -16.92 2.67
N TYR A 65 7.02 -17.35 1.44
CA TYR A 65 8.21 -16.92 0.69
C TYR A 65 8.10 -15.43 0.39
N VAL A 66 9.21 -14.70 0.51
CA VAL A 66 9.28 -13.26 0.17
C VAL A 66 8.72 -13.00 -1.23
N LYS A 67 9.11 -13.84 -2.20
CA LYS A 67 8.60 -13.79 -3.57
C LYS A 67 7.07 -13.78 -3.65
N GLN A 68 6.40 -14.64 -2.87
CA GLN A 68 4.94 -14.71 -2.87
C GLN A 68 4.30 -13.45 -2.28
N VAL A 69 4.91 -12.86 -1.25
CA VAL A 69 4.43 -11.60 -0.67
C VAL A 69 4.51 -10.46 -1.70
N ILE A 70 5.65 -10.36 -2.40
CA ILE A 70 5.87 -9.31 -3.42
C ILE A 70 4.98 -9.53 -4.65
N ASP A 71 4.84 -10.78 -5.12
CA ASP A 71 4.00 -11.09 -6.28
C ASP A 71 2.49 -10.89 -5.99
N GLN A 72 2.08 -11.01 -4.72
CA GLN A 72 0.72 -10.71 -4.24
C GLN A 72 0.49 -9.23 -3.97
N TRP A 73 1.54 -8.40 -3.96
CA TRP A 73 1.39 -6.97 -3.75
C TRP A 73 0.61 -6.36 -4.93
N HIS A 74 -0.50 -5.75 -4.58
CA HIS A 74 -1.42 -5.13 -5.53
C HIS A 74 -2.07 -3.93 -4.86
N GLN A 75 -1.45 -2.76 -5.05
CA GLN A 75 -1.99 -1.52 -4.53
C GLN A 75 -1.90 -0.45 -5.62
N PRO A 76 -3.06 0.13 -6.04
CA PRO A 76 -3.02 1.25 -6.97
C PRO A 76 -2.33 2.43 -6.28
N ILE A 77 -1.41 3.05 -7.00
CA ILE A 77 -0.79 4.31 -6.59
C ILE A 77 -1.33 5.44 -7.45
N GLU A 78 -1.59 6.57 -6.82
CA GLU A 78 -2.02 7.77 -7.53
C GLU A 78 -0.83 8.37 -8.28
N LEU A 79 -0.98 8.50 -9.59
CA LEU A 79 0.02 9.07 -10.50
C LEU A 79 -0.64 10.07 -11.42
N ILE A 80 0.08 11.14 -11.73
CA ILE A 80 -0.34 12.15 -12.69
C ILE A 80 0.18 11.73 -14.07
N ALA A 81 -0.72 11.54 -15.03
CA ALA A 81 -0.33 11.34 -16.42
C ALA A 81 0.31 12.63 -16.96
N ILE A 82 1.51 12.51 -17.53
CA ILE A 82 2.27 13.64 -18.08
C ILE A 82 2.11 13.65 -19.59
N GLN A 83 2.08 14.84 -20.18
CA GLN A 83 1.95 14.98 -21.62
C GLN A 83 3.15 14.35 -22.34
N ASP A 84 2.88 13.43 -23.27
CA ASP A 84 3.91 12.69 -23.99
C ASP A 84 4.44 13.48 -25.20
N ILE A 85 5.14 14.58 -24.92
CA ILE A 85 5.74 15.45 -25.96
C ILE A 85 6.92 14.79 -26.68
N PHE A 86 7.45 13.69 -26.14
CA PHE A 86 8.60 12.96 -26.66
C PHE A 86 8.23 11.62 -27.32
N ASN A 87 6.95 11.24 -27.31
CA ASN A 87 6.44 9.96 -27.79
C ASN A 87 7.15 8.75 -27.15
N ASP A 88 7.45 8.85 -25.84
CA ASP A 88 8.05 7.77 -25.04
C ASP A 88 7.00 6.78 -24.51
N ARG A 89 5.71 7.13 -24.58
CA ARG A 89 4.56 6.28 -24.22
C ARG A 89 4.68 5.65 -22.83
N LEU A 90 4.93 6.50 -21.83
CA LEU A 90 5.00 6.08 -20.44
C LEU A 90 3.70 5.40 -19.99
N ASN A 91 3.82 4.23 -19.37
CA ASN A 91 2.69 3.50 -18.81
C ASN A 91 2.53 3.83 -17.31
N TYR A 92 1.52 4.63 -16.99
CA TYR A 92 1.20 5.02 -15.61
C TYR A 92 0.33 4.00 -14.86
N ARG A 93 -0.03 2.88 -15.49
CA ARG A 93 -0.75 1.78 -14.83
C ARG A 93 0.25 0.94 -14.03
N CYS A 94 0.53 1.36 -12.81
CA CYS A 94 1.39 0.63 -11.87
C CYS A 94 0.57 -0.08 -10.82
N ILE A 95 0.47 -1.42 -10.92
CA ILE A 95 -0.29 -2.23 -9.96
C ILE A 95 0.59 -3.33 -9.35
N HIS A 96 1.65 -3.72 -10.04
CA HIS A 96 2.65 -4.67 -9.54
C HIS A 96 3.98 -3.98 -9.22
N PHE A 97 4.77 -4.61 -8.37
CA PHE A 97 6.14 -4.17 -8.06
C PHE A 97 7.00 -3.94 -9.32
N ASN A 98 6.91 -4.85 -10.30
CA ASN A 98 7.68 -4.72 -11.54
C ASN A 98 7.29 -3.46 -12.32
N ASP A 99 6.02 -3.04 -12.28
CA ASP A 99 5.56 -1.83 -12.96
C ASP A 99 6.19 -0.58 -12.32
N LEU A 100 6.31 -0.54 -10.98
CA LEU A 100 6.99 0.54 -10.27
C LEU A 100 8.45 0.67 -10.69
N ALA A 101 9.15 -0.47 -10.76
CA ALA A 101 10.56 -0.51 -11.12
C ALA A 101 10.79 -0.07 -12.58
N GLN A 102 9.91 -0.48 -13.50
CA GLN A 102 9.96 -0.06 -14.90
C GLN A 102 9.63 1.42 -15.05
N LEU A 103 8.57 1.90 -14.39
CA LEU A 103 8.14 3.29 -14.49
C LEU A 103 9.18 4.24 -13.88
N ASN A 104 9.80 3.90 -12.74
CA ASN A 104 10.87 4.71 -12.13
C ASN A 104 12.00 4.99 -13.13
N LYS A 105 12.47 3.94 -13.82
CA LYS A 105 13.52 4.03 -14.83
C LYS A 105 13.07 4.80 -16.07
N ALA A 106 11.88 4.49 -16.59
CA ALA A 106 11.35 5.11 -17.79
C ALA A 106 11.14 6.62 -17.60
N MET A 107 10.48 7.03 -16.50
CA MET A 107 10.32 8.45 -16.15
C MET A 107 11.66 9.16 -16.00
N PHE A 108 12.67 8.48 -15.43
CA PHE A 108 13.99 9.08 -15.26
C PHE A 108 14.65 9.39 -16.59
N ILE A 109 14.48 8.55 -17.61
CA ILE A 109 15.01 8.85 -18.95
C ILE A 109 14.28 10.05 -19.57
N VAL A 110 12.96 10.10 -19.45
CA VAL A 110 12.14 11.17 -20.05
C VAL A 110 12.40 12.52 -19.39
N VAL A 111 12.44 12.58 -18.06
CA VAL A 111 12.61 13.85 -17.34
C VAL A 111 13.95 14.52 -17.63
N GLN A 112 15.00 13.74 -17.95
CA GLN A 112 16.30 14.28 -18.32
C GLN A 112 16.26 15.06 -19.65
N LYS A 113 15.31 14.77 -20.54
CA LYS A 113 15.11 15.50 -21.80
C LYS A 113 14.65 16.94 -21.57
N TYR A 114 13.98 17.23 -20.46
CA TYR A 114 13.56 18.60 -20.11
C TYR A 114 14.73 19.56 -19.87
N LYS A 115 15.95 19.05 -19.63
CA LYS A 115 17.18 19.87 -19.60
C LYS A 115 17.42 20.65 -20.90
N LEU A 116 16.87 20.17 -22.02
CA LEU A 116 17.01 20.80 -23.34
C LEU A 116 16.10 22.02 -23.54
N PHE A 117 15.06 22.18 -22.72
CA PHE A 117 14.05 23.24 -22.87
C PHE A 117 14.36 24.50 -22.03
N GLY A 118 15.41 24.45 -21.20
CA GLY A 118 15.78 25.58 -20.33
C GLY A 118 14.78 25.81 -19.18
N ASP A 119 14.99 26.88 -18.41
CA ASP A 119 14.24 27.17 -17.18
C ASP A 119 12.88 27.85 -17.43
N THR A 120 12.13 27.37 -18.42
CA THR A 120 10.78 27.86 -18.77
C THR A 120 9.74 27.43 -17.74
N ASP A 121 8.65 28.19 -17.60
CA ASP A 121 7.55 27.86 -16.69
C ASP A 121 6.86 26.55 -17.06
N GLU A 122 6.68 26.28 -18.35
CA GLU A 122 6.08 25.04 -18.87
C GLU A 122 6.94 23.82 -18.50
N SER A 123 8.27 23.89 -18.71
CA SER A 123 9.18 22.81 -18.34
C SER A 123 9.18 22.54 -16.83
N LYS A 124 9.12 23.59 -16.00
CA LYS A 124 9.03 23.44 -14.54
C LYS A 124 7.74 22.74 -14.14
N GLN A 125 6.59 23.15 -14.69
CA GLN A 125 5.30 22.53 -14.39
C GLN A 125 5.26 21.04 -14.76
N GLU A 126 5.79 20.65 -15.91
CA GLU A 126 5.84 19.22 -16.27
C GLU A 126 6.83 18.44 -15.39
N VAL A 127 7.98 19.02 -15.06
CA VAL A 127 8.99 18.38 -14.20
C VAL A 127 8.50 18.26 -12.74
N GLU A 128 7.67 19.18 -12.26
CA GLU A 128 6.98 19.06 -10.97
C GLU A 128 6.05 17.84 -10.93
N LYS A 129 5.35 17.52 -12.03
CA LYS A 129 4.54 16.29 -12.12
C LYS A 129 5.42 15.04 -12.08
N PHE A 130 6.58 15.06 -12.73
CA PHE A 130 7.55 13.95 -12.60
C PHE A 130 7.99 13.78 -11.15
N LEU A 131 8.37 14.87 -10.48
CA LEU A 131 8.75 14.83 -9.06
C LEU A 131 7.65 14.23 -8.19
N PHE A 132 6.41 14.68 -8.35
CA PHE A 132 5.25 14.13 -7.65
C PHE A 132 5.11 12.61 -7.89
N ASN A 133 5.26 12.16 -9.13
CA ASN A 133 5.17 10.74 -9.47
C ASN A 133 6.32 9.93 -8.85
N PHE A 134 7.56 10.44 -8.87
CA PHE A 134 8.70 9.80 -8.21
C PHE A 134 8.48 9.66 -6.69
N GLN A 135 7.95 10.69 -6.05
CA GLN A 135 7.58 10.67 -4.63
C GLN A 135 6.44 9.70 -4.34
N SER A 136 5.42 9.66 -5.21
CA SER A 136 4.30 8.72 -5.06
C SER A 136 4.75 7.27 -5.20
N ILE A 137 5.64 6.97 -6.16
CA ILE A 137 6.29 5.66 -6.25
C ILE A 137 7.06 5.35 -4.97
N HIS A 138 7.80 6.31 -4.44
CA HIS A 138 8.61 6.15 -3.22
C HIS A 138 7.74 5.83 -1.99
N ASP A 139 6.82 6.73 -1.66
CA ASP A 139 6.10 6.72 -0.39
C ASP A 139 4.89 5.78 -0.38
N ASN A 140 4.19 5.68 -1.51
CA ASN A 140 2.94 4.92 -1.61
C ASN A 140 3.13 3.56 -2.27
N GLY A 141 4.21 3.35 -3.02
CA GLY A 141 4.58 2.05 -3.59
C GLY A 141 5.66 1.35 -2.78
N LEU A 142 6.89 1.80 -2.94
CA LEU A 142 8.10 1.10 -2.49
C LEU A 142 8.18 0.98 -0.97
N LYS A 143 7.92 2.06 -0.21
CA LYS A 143 7.90 2.01 1.27
C LYS A 143 6.80 1.09 1.81
N GLN A 144 5.67 0.96 1.12
CA GLN A 144 4.60 0.05 1.55
C GLN A 144 5.01 -1.40 1.37
N ILE A 145 5.70 -1.73 0.26
CA ILE A 145 6.29 -3.06 0.07
C ILE A 145 7.34 -3.33 1.15
N GLN A 146 8.25 -2.40 1.43
CA GLN A 146 9.25 -2.57 2.51
C GLN A 146 8.60 -2.84 3.86
N LYS A 147 7.56 -2.09 4.24
CA LYS A 147 6.82 -2.33 5.48
C LYS A 147 6.20 -3.74 5.56
N GLN A 148 5.81 -4.32 4.43
CA GLN A 148 5.31 -5.70 4.38
C GLN A 148 6.43 -6.75 4.48
N LEU A 149 7.65 -6.38 4.10
CA LEU A 149 8.84 -7.24 4.23
C LEU A 149 9.48 -7.14 5.62
N ASP A 150 9.25 -6.05 6.33
CA ASP A 150 9.64 -5.88 7.73
C ASP A 150 8.86 -6.83 8.64
N ALA A 151 9.34 -7.00 9.87
CA ALA A 151 8.69 -7.87 10.86
C ALA A 151 7.22 -7.46 11.06
N PRO A 152 6.28 -8.43 11.00
CA PRO A 152 4.87 -8.09 11.09
C PRO A 152 4.55 -7.55 12.49
N LYS A 153 3.75 -6.49 12.54
CA LYS A 153 3.22 -5.95 13.80
C LYS A 153 1.90 -6.63 14.13
N SER A 154 1.75 -7.02 15.39
CA SER A 154 0.50 -7.59 15.89
C SER A 154 -0.51 -6.48 16.12
N ASP A 155 -1.69 -6.64 15.54
CA ASP A 155 -2.89 -5.83 15.74
C ASP A 155 -3.93 -6.60 16.58
N LEU A 156 -3.52 -7.71 17.22
CA LEU A 156 -4.42 -8.64 17.90
C LEU A 156 -5.25 -7.94 18.98
N GLU A 157 -4.67 -7.03 19.74
CA GLU A 157 -5.38 -6.32 20.81
C GLU A 157 -6.46 -5.36 20.28
N ASP A 158 -6.21 -4.68 19.17
CA ASP A 158 -7.21 -3.83 18.54
C ASP A 158 -8.32 -4.66 17.88
N LEU A 159 -7.98 -5.82 17.32
CA LEU A 159 -8.96 -6.76 16.80
C LEU A 159 -9.81 -7.39 17.91
N LYS A 160 -9.21 -7.72 19.07
CA LYS A 160 -9.95 -8.21 20.24
C LYS A 160 -10.99 -7.20 20.69
N LYS A 161 -10.63 -5.92 20.84
CA LYS A 161 -11.58 -4.85 21.20
C LYS A 161 -12.75 -4.77 20.22
N LYS A 162 -12.48 -4.82 18.90
CA LYS A 162 -13.53 -4.83 17.87
C LYS A 162 -14.43 -6.07 17.97
N ILE A 163 -13.86 -7.23 18.28
CA ILE A 163 -14.62 -8.48 18.47
C ILE A 163 -15.48 -8.41 19.73
N ASP A 164 -14.98 -7.82 20.81
CA ASP A 164 -15.74 -7.60 22.05
C ASP A 164 -16.94 -6.67 21.80
N ASP A 165 -16.75 -5.59 21.04
CA ASP A 165 -17.84 -4.70 20.62
C ASP A 165 -18.89 -5.45 19.79
N ILE A 166 -18.46 -6.30 18.85
CA ILE A 166 -19.37 -7.13 18.04
C ILE A 166 -20.13 -8.12 18.93
N ASN A 167 -19.45 -8.78 19.87
CA ASN A 167 -20.07 -9.71 20.81
C ASN A 167 -21.15 -9.00 21.66
N TYR A 168 -20.86 -7.79 22.13
CA TYR A 168 -21.82 -6.96 22.87
C TYR A 168 -23.06 -6.62 22.02
N GLN A 169 -22.86 -6.25 20.75
CA GLN A 169 -23.97 -5.98 19.84
C GLN A 169 -24.83 -7.23 19.55
N ILE A 170 -24.20 -8.38 19.33
CA ILE A 170 -24.90 -9.66 19.13
C ILE A 170 -25.77 -10.00 20.35
N GLU A 171 -25.24 -9.83 21.56
CA GLU A 171 -25.98 -10.09 22.80
C GLU A 171 -27.19 -9.17 22.96
N ASN A 172 -27.02 -7.87 22.69
CA ASN A 172 -28.12 -6.92 22.72
C ASN A 172 -29.23 -7.28 21.72
N MET A 173 -28.86 -7.64 20.49
CA MET A 173 -29.80 -8.06 19.45
C MET A 173 -30.56 -9.34 19.84
N ALA A 174 -29.86 -10.31 20.42
CA ALA A 174 -30.48 -11.55 20.90
C ALA A 174 -31.52 -11.26 21.99
N ASN A 175 -31.19 -10.41 22.96
CA ASN A 175 -32.09 -10.02 24.04
C ASN A 175 -33.32 -9.26 23.51
N SER A 176 -33.13 -8.31 22.58
CA SER A 176 -34.25 -7.60 21.94
C SER A 176 -35.19 -8.55 21.19
N THR A 177 -34.63 -9.54 20.49
CA THR A 177 -35.43 -10.54 19.75
C THR A 177 -36.23 -11.44 20.68
N GLN A 178 -35.64 -11.86 21.81
CA GLN A 178 -36.35 -12.65 22.82
C GLN A 178 -37.52 -11.86 23.42
N ASN A 179 -37.32 -10.57 23.72
CA ASN A 179 -38.36 -9.71 24.25
C ASN A 179 -39.53 -9.54 23.26
N ILE A 180 -39.25 -9.29 21.98
CA ILE A 180 -40.28 -9.20 20.93
C ILE A 180 -41.03 -10.54 20.80
N THR A 181 -40.30 -11.66 20.79
CA THR A 181 -40.89 -13.00 20.70
C THR A 181 -41.81 -13.29 21.89
N PHE A 182 -41.43 -12.86 23.08
CA PHE A 182 -42.25 -13.00 24.29
C PHE A 182 -43.54 -12.18 24.20
N GLN A 183 -43.45 -10.92 23.77
CA GLN A 183 -44.62 -10.04 23.60
C GLN A 183 -45.62 -10.61 22.58
N LEU A 184 -45.15 -11.14 21.45
CA LEU A 184 -46.02 -11.73 20.42
C LEU A 184 -46.75 -13.00 20.89
N LYS A 185 -46.21 -13.72 21.88
CA LYS A 185 -46.87 -14.92 22.45
C LYS A 185 -47.96 -14.58 23.48
N GLN A 186 -48.10 -13.32 23.87
CA GLN A 186 -49.11 -12.86 24.84
C GLN A 186 -50.36 -12.25 24.19
N VAL A 187 -50.38 -12.14 22.86
CA VAL A 187 -51.51 -11.68 22.03
C VAL A 187 -52.16 -12.89 21.37
#